data_AF-A0A016VRJ6-F1
#
_entry.id   AF-A0A016VRJ6-F1
#
_cell.length_a   1.000
_cell.length_b   1.000
_cell.length_c   1.000
_cell.angle_alpha   90.00
_cell.angle_beta   90.00
_cell.angle_gamma   90.00
#
_symmetry.space_group_name_H-M   'P 1'
#
loop_
_entity.id
_entity.type
_entity.pdbx_description
1 polymer ?
#
loop_
_entity_poly.entity_id
_entity_poly.type
_entity_poly.pdbx_seq_one_letter_code
_entity_poly.pdbx_strand_id
1 'polypeptide(L)' 'MFYHIGTVIAFLLPALSEGAHCGNGALPEREISEYILNPVNEYRKTLIDGKQKNGDSGQNLPPPKGMTLMVSGCLRL' A
#
# COMPACT_ATOMS: atom_id res chain seq x y z
N MET A 1 -10.18 -2.67 -46.60
CA MET A 1 -10.74 -1.96 -45.45
C MET A 1 -10.70 -2.86 -44.21
N PHE A 2 -9.54 -3.07 -43.58
CA PHE A 2 -9.41 -3.76 -42.28
C PHE A 2 -8.01 -3.51 -41.71
N TYR A 3 -7.75 -2.39 -41.02
CA TYR A 3 -6.44 -2.21 -40.35
C TYR A 3 -6.43 -1.18 -39.22
N HIS A 4 -7.41 -1.12 -38.31
CA HIS A 4 -7.35 -0.13 -37.21
C HIS A 4 -7.84 -0.57 -35.82
N ILE A 5 -7.98 -1.87 -35.52
CA ILE A 5 -8.39 -2.33 -34.17
C ILE A 5 -7.23 -2.89 -33.33
N GLY A 6 -5.97 -2.57 -33.68
CA GLY A 6 -4.78 -3.05 -32.95
C GLY A 6 -4.10 -2.01 -32.06
N THR A 7 -4.35 -0.72 -32.28
CA THR A 7 -3.43 0.35 -31.83
C THR A 7 -3.96 1.19 -30.66
N VAL A 8 -4.86 0.64 -29.84
CA VAL A 8 -5.39 1.35 -28.66
C VAL A 8 -4.90 0.73 -27.34
N ILE A 9 -4.47 -0.54 -27.34
CA ILE A 9 -4.10 -1.24 -26.09
C ILE A 9 -2.73 -0.79 -25.56
N ALA A 10 -1.83 -0.28 -26.41
CA ALA A 10 -0.48 0.13 -26.01
C ALA A 10 -0.44 1.36 -25.09
N PHE A 11 -1.47 2.22 -25.12
CA PHE A 11 -1.49 3.46 -24.32
C PHE A 11 -2.03 3.29 -22.89
N LEU A 12 -2.58 2.11 -22.54
CA LEU A 12 -3.13 1.85 -21.21
C LEU A 12 -2.13 1.18 -20.25
N LEU A 13 -1.00 0.69 -20.77
CA LEU A 13 0.03 0.00 -19.98
C LEU A 13 0.86 0.91 -19.05
N PRO A 14 1.18 2.18 -19.38
CA PRO A 14 1.96 3.03 -18.50
C PRO A 14 1.27 3.33 -17.16
N ALA A 15 -0.06 3.31 -17.11
CA ALA A 15 -0.82 3.51 -15.87
C ALA A 15 -0.76 2.32 -14.89
N LEU A 16 -0.25 1.16 -15.32
CA LEU A 16 -0.01 -0.01 -14.45
C LEU A 16 1.39 -0.02 -13.81
N SER A 17 2.25 0.92 -14.19
CA SER A 17 3.66 0.97 -13.74
C SER A 17 3.95 2.07 -12.73
N GLU A 18 2.95 2.84 -12.30
CA GLU A 18 3.10 3.72 -11.13
C GLU A 18 3.11 2.85 -9.88
N GLY A 19 4.35 2.46 -9.56
CA GLY A 19 4.71 1.25 -8.88
C GLY A 19 6.06 1.42 -8.15
N ALA A 20 6.16 1.73 -6.84
CA ALA A 20 7.35 1.56 -6.00
C ALA A 20 8.18 0.37 -6.48
N HIS A 21 9.25 0.71 -7.19
CA HIS A 21 10.04 -0.27 -7.89
C HIS A 21 11.11 -0.76 -6.92
N CYS A 22 10.75 -1.79 -6.16
CA CYS A 22 11.75 -2.56 -5.43
C CYS A 22 12.55 -3.34 -6.48
N GLY A 23 13.70 -2.83 -6.92
CA GLY A 23 14.56 -3.52 -7.88
C GLY A 23 14.89 -4.93 -7.38
N ASN A 24 14.60 -5.95 -8.19
CA ASN A 24 14.66 -7.38 -7.85
C ASN A 24 13.63 -7.89 -6.81
N GLY A 25 12.66 -7.07 -6.43
CA GLY A 25 11.54 -7.48 -5.59
C GLY A 25 10.59 -8.39 -6.35
N ALA A 26 10.15 -9.47 -5.71
CA ALA A 26 9.18 -10.41 -6.28
C ALA A 26 7.72 -9.92 -6.20
N LEU A 27 7.48 -8.80 -5.48
CA LEU A 27 6.15 -8.26 -5.24
C LEU A 27 5.92 -6.99 -6.07
N PRO A 28 4.82 -6.90 -6.84
CA PRO A 28 4.36 -5.66 -7.46
C PRO A 28 4.08 -4.57 -6.41
N GLU A 29 4.27 -3.28 -6.74
CA GLU A 29 3.91 -2.20 -5.79
C GLU A 29 2.45 -2.32 -5.37
N ARG A 30 1.55 -2.60 -6.32
CA ARG A 30 0.13 -2.70 -6.00
C ARG A 30 -0.11 -3.68 -4.85
N GLU A 31 0.57 -4.82 -4.86
CA GLU A 31 0.45 -5.79 -3.79
C GLU A 31 1.06 -5.29 -2.47
N ILE A 32 2.22 -4.62 -2.54
CA ILE A 32 2.82 -3.98 -1.37
C ILE A 32 1.89 -2.90 -0.78
N SER A 33 1.29 -2.08 -1.62
CA SER A 33 0.40 -0.98 -1.21
C SER A 33 -0.90 -1.53 -0.63
N GLU A 34 -1.62 -2.35 -1.39
CA GLU A 34 -2.97 -2.80 -1.06
C GLU A 34 -2.98 -3.86 0.04
N TYR A 35 -2.00 -4.78 0.06
CA TYR A 35 -2.01 -5.90 1.01
C TYR A 35 -1.06 -5.76 2.19
N ILE A 36 -0.11 -4.82 2.14
CA ILE A 36 0.85 -4.61 3.25
C ILE A 36 0.68 -3.22 3.86
N LEU A 37 0.97 -2.14 3.11
CA LEU A 37 1.01 -0.79 3.65
C LEU A 37 -0.36 -0.30 4.12
N ASN A 38 -1.40 -0.47 3.30
CA ASN A 38 -2.75 -0.01 3.66
C ASN A 38 -3.27 -0.72 4.92
N PRO A 39 -3.26 -2.07 5.01
CA PRO A 39 -3.70 -2.75 6.23
C PRO A 39 -2.89 -2.34 7.46
N VAL A 40 -1.56 -2.26 7.36
CA VAL A 40 -0.72 -1.84 8.48
C VAL A 40 -1.05 -0.42 8.94
N ASN A 41 -1.23 0.52 8.01
CA ASN A 41 -1.58 1.89 8.33
C ASN A 41 -2.99 2.01 8.93
N GLU A 42 -3.97 1.21 8.50
CA GLU A 42 -5.31 1.16 9.11
C GLU A 42 -5.26 0.64 10.55
N TYR A 43 -4.45 -0.39 10.84
CA TYR A 43 -4.23 -0.83 12.22
C TYR A 43 -3.53 0.25 13.06
N ARG A 44 -2.49 0.90 12.52
CA ARG A 44 -1.81 2.02 13.19
C ARG A 44 -2.79 3.17 13.49
N LYS A 45 -3.70 3.48 12.57
CA LYS A 45 -4.77 4.46 12.78
C LYS A 45 -5.73 4.03 13.89
N THR A 46 -6.13 2.76 13.91
CA THR A 46 -6.97 2.19 14.99
C THR A 46 -6.30 2.32 16.36
N LEU A 47 -4.99 2.17 16.41
CA LEU A 47 -4.18 2.36 17.62
C LEU A 47 -4.07 3.85 18.02
N ILE A 48 -3.84 4.76 17.06
CA ILE A 48 -3.86 6.22 17.27
C ILE A 48 -5.21 6.68 17.82
N ASP A 49 -6.30 6.14 17.29
CA ASP A 49 -7.66 6.40 17.74
C ASP A 49 -7.96 5.83 19.14
N GLY A 50 -7.03 5.06 19.73
CA GLY A 50 -7.22 4.41 21.03
C GLY A 50 -8.29 3.32 21.02
N LYS A 51 -8.52 2.69 19.87
CA LYS A 51 -9.57 1.66 19.68
C LYS A 51 -9.02 0.23 19.65
N GLN A 52 -7.71 0.06 19.47
CA GLN A 52 -7.10 -1.26 19.38
C GLN A 52 -7.13 -1.97 20.75
N LYS A 53 -7.67 -3.18 20.78
CA LYS A 53 -7.72 -4.03 21.98
C LYS A 53 -6.35 -4.60 22.32
N ASN A 54 -6.03 -4.61 23.60
CA ASN A 54 -4.97 -5.39 24.19
C ASN A 54 -5.48 -6.82 24.38
N GLY A 55 -4.75 -7.82 23.86
CA GLY A 55 -5.17 -9.22 23.91
C GLY A 55 -5.08 -9.86 25.30
N ASP A 56 -4.27 -9.31 26.20
CA ASP A 56 -4.10 -9.78 27.57
C ASP A 56 -5.17 -9.17 28.50
N SER A 57 -5.30 -7.85 28.49
CA SER A 57 -6.19 -7.14 29.43
C SER A 57 -7.62 -6.92 28.93
N GLY A 58 -7.88 -7.08 27.62
CA GLY A 58 -9.16 -6.74 26.99
C GLY A 58 -9.46 -5.23 26.92
N GLN A 59 -8.65 -4.39 27.56
CA GLN A 59 -8.73 -2.93 27.47
C GLN A 59 -8.09 -2.44 26.18
N ASN A 60 -8.31 -1.17 25.83
CA ASN A 60 -7.64 -0.60 24.66
C ASN A 60 -6.18 -0.28 24.98
N LEU A 61 -5.31 -0.45 23.99
CA LEU A 61 -3.94 0.04 24.05
C LEU A 61 -3.93 1.57 24.13
N PRO A 62 -2.98 2.17 24.88
CA PRO A 62 -2.88 3.61 24.96
C PRO A 62 -2.53 4.21 23.59
N PRO A 63 -3.12 5.36 23.21
CA PRO A 63 -2.75 6.07 22.01
C PRO A 63 -1.25 6.44 22.00
N PRO A 64 -0.52 6.11 20.93
CA PRO A 64 0.90 6.46 20.81
C PRO A 64 1.08 7.95 20.56
N LYS A 65 2.19 8.51 21.05
CA LYS A 65 2.61 9.88 20.72
C LYS A 65 3.52 9.86 19.49
N GLY A 66 3.15 10.60 18.44
CA GLY A 66 4.01 10.79 17.26
C GLY A 66 4.09 9.59 16.32
N MET A 67 3.08 8.71 16.30
CA MET A 67 3.06 7.59 15.36
C MET A 67 2.90 8.10 13.91
N THR A 68 3.88 7.79 13.06
CA THR A 68 3.92 8.23 11.65
C THR A 68 3.26 7.23 10.71
N LEU A 69 2.91 7.69 9.50
CA LEU A 69 2.47 6.83 8.40
C LEU A 69 3.64 5.94 7.94
N MET A 70 3.37 4.66 7.72
CA MET A 70 4.33 3.75 7.11
C MET A 70 4.33 3.92 5.60
N VAL A 71 5.52 3.98 5.01
CA VAL A 71 5.75 4.07 3.58
C VAL A 71 6.70 2.96 3.15
N SER A 72 6.63 2.53 1.89
CA SER A 72 7.66 1.65 1.33
C SER A 72 8.98 2.39 1.23
N GLY A 73 10.07 1.72 1.59
CA GLY A 73 11.43 2.25 1.45
C GLY A 73 12.05 2.02 0.07
N CYS A 74 11.36 1.33 -0.84
CA CYS A 74 11.85 1.17 -2.21
C CYS A 74 11.80 2.50 -2.94
N LEU A 75 12.85 2.81 -3.73
CA LEU A 75 12.92 4.05 -4.50
C LEU A 75 11.67 4.18 -5.39
N ARG A 76 10.95 5.29 -5.24
CA ARG A 76 10.08 5.82 -6.30
C ARG A 76 11.03 6.44 -7.33
N LEU A 77 11.30 5.72 -8.42
CA LEU A 77 11.98 6.30 -9.59
C LEU A 77 11.01 7.19 -10.36
#